data_AF-A0A2E5CF87-F1
#
_entry.id   AF-A0A2E5CF87-F1
#
_cell.length_a   1.000
_cell.length_b   1.000
_cell.length_c   1.000
_cell.angle_alpha   90.00
_cell.angle_beta   90.00
_cell.angle_gamma   90.00
#
_symmetry.space_group_name_H-M   'P 1'
#
loop_
_entity.id
_entity.type
_entity.pdbx_description
1 polymer ?
#
loop_
_entity_poly.entity_id
_entity_poly.type
_entity_poly.pdbx_seq_one_letter_code
_entity_poly.pdbx_strand_id
1 'polypeptide(L)' 'MSDENNNTPNHNHGNIAPLLIQDEMRECFLDYAMSVIVSRALPDVKDGLKPVHRRVLYAMHMLNNYHNKPFLKSARVVG' A
#
# COMPACT_ATOMS: atom_id res chain seq x y z
N MET A 1 -14.19 -57.77 2.60
CA MET A 1 -14.68 -56.41 2.84
C MET A 1 -13.44 -55.55 2.95
N SER A 2 -12.80 -55.08 1.86
CA SER A 2 -13.37 -54.21 0.79
C SER A 2 -13.99 -52.96 1.44
N ASP A 3 -13.59 -51.72 1.22
CA ASP A 3 -12.78 -51.00 0.21
C ASP A 3 -12.21 -49.73 0.92
N GLU A 4 -11.17 -49.02 0.49
CA GLU A 4 -11.25 -48.02 -0.57
C GLU A 4 -9.85 -47.56 -1.03
N ASN A 5 -9.73 -47.49 -2.34
CA ASN A 5 -8.67 -46.90 -3.12
C ASN A 5 -9.00 -45.41 -3.31
N ASN A 6 -8.07 -44.48 -3.06
CA ASN A 6 -8.18 -43.12 -3.59
C ASN A 6 -6.80 -42.57 -3.96
N ASN A 7 -6.42 -42.92 -5.19
CA ASN A 7 -5.38 -42.28 -5.99
C ASN A 7 -5.69 -40.78 -6.12
N THR A 8 -5.03 -39.93 -5.33
CA THR A 8 -5.13 -38.47 -5.50
C THR A 8 -4.27 -38.05 -6.70
N PRO A 9 -4.83 -37.35 -7.71
CA PRO A 9 -4.07 -36.89 -8.86
C PRO A 9 -3.01 -35.88 -8.38
N ASN A 10 -1.73 -36.20 -8.63
CA ASN A 10 -0.58 -35.36 -8.30
C ASN A 10 -0.60 -34.10 -9.16
N HIS A 11 -1.32 -33.08 -8.69
CA HIS A 11 -1.29 -31.75 -9.28
C HIS A 11 -0.02 -31.05 -8.78
N ASN A 12 0.97 -30.94 -9.67
CA ASN A 12 2.24 -30.24 -9.45
C ASN A 12 2.02 -28.72 -9.31
N HIS A 13 1.37 -28.28 -8.24
CA HIS A 13 1.21 -26.86 -7.92
C HIS A 13 2.47 -26.31 -7.23
N GLY A 14 3.65 -26.42 -7.84
CA GLY A 14 4.89 -25.85 -7.28
C GLY A 14 5.16 -26.20 -5.79
N ASN A 15 6.03 -25.41 -5.14
CA ASN A 15 6.32 -25.55 -3.71
C ASN A 15 5.32 -24.74 -2.89
N ILE A 16 4.15 -25.30 -2.59
CA ILE A 16 3.17 -24.67 -1.68
C ILE A 16 3.55 -25.00 -0.24
N ALA A 17 4.03 -23.99 0.48
CA ALA A 17 4.20 -24.08 1.92
C ALA A 17 2.83 -23.86 2.61
N PRO A 18 2.33 -24.81 3.41
CA PRO A 18 1.14 -24.58 4.21
C PRO A 18 1.46 -23.52 5.29
N LEU A 19 0.57 -22.53 5.44
CA LEU A 19 0.71 -21.45 6.42
C LEU A 19 -0.50 -21.44 7.36
N LEU A 20 -0.25 -21.21 8.64
CA LEU A 20 -1.30 -21.05 9.63
C LEU A 20 -2.00 -19.71 9.43
N ILE A 21 -3.33 -19.73 9.34
CA ILE A 21 -4.13 -18.53 9.12
C ILE A 21 -3.94 -17.49 10.22
N GLN A 22 -3.73 -17.93 11.47
CA GLN A 22 -3.50 -17.05 12.60
C GLN A 22 -2.22 -16.23 12.46
N ASP A 23 -1.16 -16.87 11.96
CA ASP A 23 0.14 -16.22 11.76
C ASP A 23 0.05 -15.23 10.59
N GLU A 24 -0.56 -15.63 9.47
CA GLU A 24 -0.73 -14.76 8.30
C GLU A 24 -1.61 -13.54 8.60
N MET A 25 -2.70 -13.72 9.35
CA MET A 25 -3.57 -12.61 9.74
C MET A 25 -2.84 -11.60 10.62
N ARG A 26 -1.97 -12.07 11.52
CA ARG A 26 -1.18 -11.20 12.39
C ARG A 26 -0.19 -10.38 11.58
N GLU A 27 0.57 -11.02 10.70
CA GLU A 27 1.58 -10.37 9.87
C GLU A 27 0.94 -9.37 8.91
N CYS A 28 -0.09 -9.78 8.15
CA CYS A 28 -0.81 -8.90 7.24
C CYS A 28 -1.43 -7.68 7.95
N PHE A 29 -1.96 -7.88 9.16
CA PHE A 29 -2.49 -6.77 9.96
C PHE A 29 -1.38 -5.80 10.38
N LEU A 30 -0.25 -6.32 10.85
CA LEU A 30 0.88 -5.52 11.29
C LEU A 30 1.48 -4.72 10.13
N ASP A 31 1.66 -5.34 8.96
CA ASP A 31 2.17 -4.69 7.76
C ASP A 31 1.25 -3.56 7.30
N TYR A 32 -0.07 -3.81 7.25
CA TYR A 32 -1.03 -2.78 6.91
C TYR A 32 -1.03 -1.65 7.94
N ALA A 33 -1.08 -1.98 9.23
CA ALA A 33 -1.09 -0.99 10.31
C ALA A 33 0.16 -0.11 10.29
N MET A 34 1.35 -0.71 10.16
CA MET A 34 2.61 0.02 10.09
C MET A 34 2.68 0.91 8.85
N SER A 35 2.25 0.41 7.69
CA SER A 35 2.21 1.20 6.45
C SER A 35 1.29 2.41 6.57
N VAL A 36 0.14 2.26 7.25
CA VAL A 36 -0.82 3.35 7.47
C VAL A 36 -0.25 4.39 8.42
N ILE A 37 0.33 3.95 9.54
CA ILE A 37 0.89 4.83 10.57
C ILE A 37 1.99 5.70 9.99
N VAL A 38 2.97 5.09 9.32
CA VAL A 38 4.17 5.76 8.82
C VAL A 38 3.90 6.57 7.56
N SER A 39 3.16 6.00 6.61
CA SER A 39 3.10 6.54 5.23
C SER A 39 1.80 7.28 4.90
N ARG A 40 0.85 7.41 5.84
CA ARG A 40 -0.43 8.05 5.55
C ARG A 40 -1.00 8.86 6.70
N ALA A 41 -1.03 8.29 7.90
CA ALA A 41 -1.84 8.79 9.00
C ALA A 41 -1.14 9.90 9.80
N LEU A 42 0.11 9.68 10.20
CA LEU A 42 0.86 10.62 11.04
C LEU A 42 1.67 11.63 10.20
N PRO A 43 1.70 12.91 10.61
CA PRO A 43 2.58 13.91 10.02
C PRO A 43 4.03 13.70 10.48
N ASP A 44 4.99 14.14 9.65
CA ASP A 44 6.41 14.19 10.04
C ASP A 44 6.63 15.36 11.03
N VAL A 45 7.48 15.16 12.02
CA VAL A 45 7.81 16.16 13.05
C VAL A 45 8.51 17.38 12.47
N LYS A 46 9.27 17.22 11.39
CA LYS A 46 10.09 18.30 10.80
C LYS A 46 9.24 19.39 10.14
N ASP A 47 8.21 18.98 9.43
CA ASP A 47 7.38 19.86 8.59
C ASP A 47 5.90 19.88 9.01
N GLY A 48 5.46 18.94 9.85
CA GLY A 48 4.05 18.79 10.23
C GLY A 48 3.16 18.29 9.08
N LEU A 49 3.73 17.86 7.96
CA LEU A 49 2.97 17.51 6.76
C LEU A 49 2.76 16.01 6.64
N LYS A 50 1.53 15.63 6.26
CA LYS A 50 1.23 14.27 5.80
C LYS A 50 1.86 14.03 4.42
N PRO A 51 2.20 12.78 4.07
CA PRO A 51 2.83 12.45 2.78
C PRO A 51 2.05 12.93 1.54
N VAL A 52 0.72 13.07 1.63
CA VAL A 52 -0.10 13.62 0.54
C VAL A 52 0.15 15.12 0.32
N HIS A 53 0.27 15.91 1.38
CA HIS A 53 0.50 17.35 1.27
C HIS A 53 1.88 17.65 0.67
N ARG A 54 2.90 16.90 1.10
CA ARG A 54 4.26 17.02 0.56
C ARG A 54 4.29 16.78 -0.95
N ARG A 55 3.59 15.76 -1.44
CA ARG A 55 3.49 15.47 -2.87
C ARG A 55 2.78 16.58 -3.64
N VAL A 56 1.68 17.12 -3.10
CA VAL A 56 0.94 18.21 -3.75
C VAL A 56 1.79 19.47 -3.86
N LEU A 57 2.44 19.89 -2.77
CA LEU A 57 3.31 21.07 -2.77
C LEU A 57 4.51 20.89 -3.70
N TYR A 58 5.10 19.69 -3.73
CA TYR A 58 6.18 19.36 -4.65
C TYR A 58 5.73 19.42 -6.12
N ALA A 59 4.56 18.87 -6.45
CA ALA A 59 4.00 18.95 -7.80
C ALA A 59 3.71 20.40 -8.22
N MET A 60 3.16 21.22 -7.31
CA MET A 60 2.95 22.65 -7.56
C MET A 60 4.27 23.40 -7.80
N HIS A 61 5.31 23.08 -7.04
CA HIS A 61 6.66 23.62 -7.24
C HIS A 61 7.24 23.24 -8.61
N MET A 62 7.13 21.97 -9.01
CA MET A 62 7.57 21.48 -10.32
C MET A 62 6.81 22.12 -11.49
N LEU A 63 5.51 22.39 -11.30
CA LEU A 63 4.68 23.12 -12.27
C LEU A 63 4.87 24.64 -12.23
N ASN A 64 5.80 25.11 -11.39
CA ASN A 64 6.17 26.52 -11.27
C ASN A 64 4.96 27.39 -10.88
N ASN A 65 4.01 26.81 -10.12
CA ASN A 65 2.76 27.43 -9.66
C ASN A 65 3.00 28.22 -8.36
N TYR A 66 3.41 29.47 -8.53
CA TYR A 66 3.67 30.39 -7.44
C TYR A 66 2.59 31.46 -7.32
N HIS A 67 2.49 32.06 -6.14
CA HIS A 67 1.49 33.10 -5.83
C HIS A 67 1.56 34.33 -6.75
N ASN A 68 2.69 34.56 -7.43
CA ASN A 68 2.90 35.67 -8.36
C ASN A 68 2.50 35.35 -9.82
N LYS A 69 1.94 34.16 -10.09
CA LYS A 69 1.56 33.72 -11.43
C LYS A 69 0.05 33.55 -11.57
N PRO A 70 -0.48 33.53 -12.82
CA PRO A 70 -1.88 33.25 -13.07
C PRO A 70 -2.28 31.87 -12.55
N PHE A 71 -3.53 31.76 -12.10
CA PHE A 71 -4.07 30.51 -11.58
C PHE A 71 -4.13 29.40 -12.65
N LEU A 72 -3.69 28.20 -12.27
CA LEU A 72 -3.82 26.99 -13.07
C LEU A 72 -4.99 26.14 -12.57
N LYS A 73 -5.61 25.37 -13.48
CA LYS A 73 -6.72 24.46 -13.11
C LYS A 73 -6.22 23.34 -12.21
N SER A 74 -6.96 23.04 -11.14
CA SER A 74 -6.58 22.02 -10.14
C SER A 74 -6.36 20.63 -10.74
N ALA A 75 -7.11 20.26 -11.78
CA ALA A 75 -6.96 18.98 -12.48
C ALA A 75 -5.53 18.75 -13.01
N ARG A 76 -4.80 19.83 -13.32
CA ARG A 76 -3.41 19.76 -13.80
C ARG A 76 -2.39 19.40 -12.71
N VAL A 77 -2.72 19.65 -11.44
CA VAL A 77 -1.84 19.33 -10.29
C VAL A 77 -2.15 17.95 -9.72
N VAL A 78 -3.41 17.49 -9.85
CA VAL A 78 -3.87 16.20 -9.32
C VAL A 78 -3.57 15.04 -10.26
N GLY A 79 -3.66 15.27 -11.57
CA GLY A 79 -3.37 14.28 -12.62
C GLY A 79 -1.88 14.10 -12.87
#